data_AF-A0A175W1Z4-F1
#
_entry.id   AF-A0A175W1Z4-F1
#
_cell.length_a   1.000
_cell.length_b   1.000
_cell.length_c   1.000
_cell.angle_alpha   90.00
_cell.angle_beta   90.00
_cell.angle_gamma   90.00
#
_symmetry.space_group_name_H-M   'P 1'
#
loop_
_entity.id
_entity.type
_entity.pdbx_description
1 polymer ?
#
loop_
_entity_poly.entity_id
_entity_poly.type
_entity_poly.pdbx_seq_one_letter_code
_entity_poly.pdbx_strand_id
1 'polypeptide(L)'
;MAILRRLLVAAALGLARLVAAAPQGNMPPSPTGLDCTFHEDHWDCITPCATSTTTHWGIATTVTDYAAWRSSMNSAYSTSGVSFSGSSIPVYTTVGTFGNGVPVTATLYYNSAALSSAGYTIIDSVVTVTSCPPTTTPTLPPSPTGSLCSPHGDHCKDSTSFACPAR
;
A
#
# COMPACT_ATOMS: atom_id res chain seq x y z
N MET A 1 -35.76 -67.53 -63.33
CA MET A 1 -36.37 -66.22 -63.03
C MET A 1 -35.31 -65.32 -62.44
N ALA A 2 -35.07 -64.17 -63.06
CA ALA A 2 -34.22 -63.11 -62.53
C ALA A 2 -35.11 -61.98 -62.01
N ILE A 3 -34.90 -61.53 -60.76
CA ILE A 3 -35.25 -60.24 -60.12
C ILE A 3 -34.35 -60.25 -58.84
N LEU A 4 -33.25 -59.51 -58.67
CA LEU A 4 -32.91 -58.07 -58.77
C LEU A 4 -33.14 -57.28 -57.44
N ARG A 5 -32.04 -56.61 -57.00
CA ARG A 5 -31.87 -55.50 -56.00
C ARG A 5 -31.94 -55.87 -54.51
N ARG A 6 -30.87 -55.79 -53.68
CA ARG A 6 -29.93 -54.70 -53.28
C ARG A 6 -30.61 -53.44 -52.71
N LEU A 7 -30.54 -53.24 -51.38
CA LEU A 7 -30.53 -51.96 -50.62
C LEU A 7 -30.22 -52.30 -49.13
N LEU A 8 -28.97 -52.28 -48.68
CA LEU A 8 -28.29 -51.18 -47.94
C LEU A 8 -29.10 -50.62 -46.76
N VAL A 9 -28.84 -51.16 -45.56
CA VAL A 9 -29.29 -50.63 -44.26
C VAL A 9 -28.25 -49.62 -43.78
N ALA A 10 -28.70 -48.38 -43.60
CA ALA A 10 -27.91 -47.23 -43.16
C ALA A 10 -27.51 -47.38 -41.68
N ALA A 11 -26.20 -47.35 -41.41
CA ALA A 11 -25.65 -47.21 -40.06
C ALA A 11 -25.66 -45.71 -39.69
N ALA A 12 -26.45 -45.36 -38.68
CA ALA A 12 -26.60 -43.99 -38.19
C ALA A 12 -25.31 -43.51 -37.49
N LEU A 13 -24.76 -42.39 -37.97
CA LEU A 13 -23.66 -41.67 -37.33
C LEU A 13 -24.16 -41.02 -36.03
N GLY A 14 -23.69 -41.53 -34.88
CA GLY A 14 -23.78 -40.83 -33.60
C GLY A 14 -22.62 -39.84 -33.46
N LEU A 15 -22.87 -38.54 -33.69
CA LEU A 15 -21.94 -37.46 -33.36
C LEU A 15 -21.98 -37.16 -31.86
N ALA A 16 -21.21 -37.90 -31.06
CA ALA A 16 -20.88 -37.49 -29.71
C ALA A 16 -19.84 -36.36 -29.79
N ARG A 17 -20.29 -35.12 -29.60
CA ARG A 17 -19.42 -33.94 -29.49
C ARG A 17 -18.58 -34.07 -28.22
N LEU A 18 -17.32 -34.50 -28.35
CA LEU A 18 -16.32 -34.27 -27.31
C LEU A 18 -16.09 -32.76 -27.23
N VAL A 19 -16.61 -32.13 -26.18
CA VAL A 19 -16.13 -30.83 -25.73
C VAL A 19 -14.77 -31.11 -25.10
N ALA A 20 -13.70 -30.92 -25.88
CA ALA A 20 -12.36 -30.87 -25.34
C ALA A 20 -12.31 -29.68 -24.38
N ALA A 21 -12.37 -29.95 -23.08
CA ALA A 21 -11.91 -29.00 -22.08
C ALA A 21 -10.43 -28.79 -22.39
N ALA A 22 -10.10 -27.67 -23.06
CA ALA A 22 -8.73 -27.27 -23.24
C ALA A 22 -8.08 -27.25 -21.85
N PRO A 23 -6.89 -27.85 -21.67
CA PRO A 23 -6.23 -27.83 -20.38
C PRO A 23 -6.04 -26.37 -20.01
N GLN A 24 -6.66 -25.95 -18.91
CA GLN A 24 -6.35 -24.69 -18.26
C GLN A 24 -4.87 -24.80 -17.90
N GLY A 25 -4.00 -24.27 -18.77
CA GLY A 25 -2.56 -24.31 -18.59
C GLY A 25 -2.26 -23.82 -17.19
N ASN A 26 -1.45 -24.57 -16.44
CA ASN A 26 -1.08 -24.39 -15.05
C ASN A 26 -1.28 -22.96 -14.53
N MET A 27 -2.50 -22.63 -14.08
CA MET A 27 -2.78 -21.32 -13.51
C MET A 27 -1.94 -21.22 -12.23
N PRO A 28 -1.05 -20.23 -12.08
CA PRO A 28 -0.32 -20.06 -10.85
C PRO A 28 -1.34 -19.82 -9.72
N PRO A 29 -1.15 -20.41 -8.53
CA PRO A 29 -2.05 -20.18 -7.41
C PRO A 29 -2.16 -18.68 -7.12
N SER A 30 -3.34 -18.23 -6.67
CA SER A 30 -3.49 -16.84 -6.25
C SER A 30 -2.58 -16.54 -5.06
N PRO A 31 -1.99 -15.33 -4.99
CA PRO A 31 -1.43 -14.84 -3.75
C PRO A 31 -2.51 -14.88 -2.66
N THR A 32 -2.23 -15.51 -1.52
CA THR A 32 -3.16 -15.56 -0.39
C THR A 32 -3.18 -14.23 0.36
N GLY A 33 -4.37 -13.78 0.77
CA GLY A 33 -4.53 -12.63 1.69
C GLY A 33 -4.66 -11.27 1.02
N LEU A 34 -4.72 -11.21 -0.31
CA LEU A 34 -4.95 -9.99 -1.08
C LEU A 34 -6.19 -10.18 -1.97
N ASP A 35 -6.94 -9.11 -2.21
CA ASP A 35 -7.97 -9.11 -3.25
C ASP A 35 -7.25 -9.00 -4.60
N CYS A 36 -7.13 -10.12 -5.29
CA CYS A 36 -6.40 -10.22 -6.55
C CYS A 36 -7.34 -10.66 -7.67
N THR A 37 -7.32 -9.93 -8.77
CA THR A 37 -7.92 -10.38 -10.03
C THR A 37 -6.87 -11.11 -10.83
N PHE A 38 -7.18 -12.33 -11.28
CA PHE A 38 -6.34 -13.02 -12.25
C PHE A 38 -6.58 -12.45 -13.63
N HIS A 39 -5.51 -11.98 -14.25
CA HIS A 39 -5.39 -11.82 -15.69
C HIS A 39 -4.66 -13.05 -16.22
N GLU A 40 -4.98 -13.49 -17.43
CA GLU A 40 -4.52 -14.75 -18.03
C GLU A 40 -3.03 -15.11 -17.82
N ASP A 41 -2.16 -14.11 -17.58
CA ASP A 41 -0.72 -14.24 -17.35
C ASP A 41 -0.19 -13.65 -16.03
N HIS A 42 -0.97 -12.90 -15.25
CA HIS A 42 -0.53 -12.25 -14.00
C HIS A 42 -1.66 -12.00 -13.00
N TRP A 43 -1.31 -11.65 -11.76
CA TRP A 43 -2.28 -11.25 -10.74
C TRP A 43 -2.21 -9.73 -10.52
N ASP A 44 -3.33 -9.05 -10.73
CA ASP A 44 -3.51 -7.68 -10.28
C ASP A 44 -4.08 -7.73 -8.87
N CYS A 45 -3.20 -7.56 -7.89
CA CYS A 45 -3.58 -7.49 -6.48
C CYS A 45 -3.77 -6.04 -6.04
N ILE A 46 -4.88 -5.78 -5.36
CA ILE A 46 -5.02 -4.54 -4.59
C ILE A 46 -3.92 -4.53 -3.54
N THR A 47 -3.09 -3.49 -3.57
CA THR A 47 -2.17 -3.26 -2.44
C THR A 47 -2.99 -2.67 -1.30
N PRO A 48 -3.00 -3.29 -0.10
CA PRO A 48 -3.82 -2.81 0.99
C PRO A 48 -3.35 -1.43 1.44
N CYS A 49 -4.29 -0.62 1.93
CA CYS A 49 -3.94 0.63 2.58
C CYS A 49 -3.17 0.35 3.88
N ALA A 50 -2.16 1.17 4.15
CA ALA A 50 -1.44 1.16 5.41
C ALA A 50 -2.01 2.22 6.34
N THR A 51 -2.34 1.85 7.56
CA THR A 51 -2.74 2.79 8.62
C THR A 51 -1.57 2.99 9.57
N SER A 52 -1.21 4.25 9.83
CA SER A 52 -0.26 4.65 10.85
C SER A 52 -0.93 5.53 11.89
N THR A 53 -0.68 5.24 13.16
CA THR A 53 -1.18 6.03 14.28
C THR A 53 0.00 6.69 14.98
N THR A 54 -0.06 8.01 15.13
CA THR A 54 0.92 8.81 15.87
C THR A 54 0.22 9.52 17.01
N THR A 55 0.79 9.45 18.21
CA THR A 55 0.33 10.22 19.37
C THR A 55 1.20 11.46 19.54
N HIS A 56 0.58 12.63 19.42
CA HIS A 56 1.22 13.90 19.73
C HIS A 56 0.97 14.22 21.20
N TRP A 57 2.03 14.54 21.93
CA TRP A 57 1.94 14.95 23.33
C TRP A 57 2.15 16.46 23.44
N GLY A 58 1.71 17.05 24.55
CA GLY A 58 1.96 18.45 24.87
C GLY A 58 1.46 18.80 26.27
N ILE A 59 1.44 20.09 26.59
CA ILE A 59 0.79 20.62 27.79
C ILE A 59 -0.35 21.56 27.38
N ALA A 60 -1.42 21.62 28.17
CA ALA A 60 -2.57 22.50 27.93
C ALA A 60 -2.27 23.99 28.22
N THR A 61 -1.00 24.40 28.17
CA THR A 61 -0.54 25.75 28.48
C THR A 61 0.44 26.21 27.43
N THR A 62 0.25 27.43 26.93
CA THR A 62 1.22 28.04 26.02
C THR A 62 2.39 28.60 26.82
N VAL A 63 3.61 28.12 26.54
CA VAL A 63 4.84 28.70 27.07
C VAL A 63 5.24 29.86 26.14
N THR A 64 5.22 31.09 26.64
CA THR A 64 5.55 32.29 25.83
C THR A 64 7.01 32.68 25.95
N ASP A 65 7.51 32.86 27.18
CA ASP A 65 8.93 33.03 27.49
C ASP A 65 9.50 31.68 27.94
N TYR A 66 10.01 30.93 26.96
CA TYR A 66 10.59 29.62 27.23
C TYR A 66 11.84 29.68 28.12
N ALA A 67 12.67 30.72 28.03
CA ALA A 67 13.90 30.80 28.79
C ALA A 67 13.61 31.02 30.29
N ALA A 68 12.74 31.97 30.61
CA ALA A 68 12.31 32.20 32.00
C ALA A 68 11.56 30.99 32.56
N TRP A 69 10.64 30.42 31.76
CA TRP A 69 9.88 29.22 32.14
C TRP A 69 10.81 28.03 32.43
N ARG A 70 11.78 27.75 31.53
CA ARG A 70 12.74 26.66 31.68
C ARG A 70 13.62 26.86 32.91
N SER A 71 14.08 28.09 33.15
CA SER A 71 14.89 28.41 34.34
C SER A 71 14.12 28.13 35.63
N SER A 72 12.84 28.53 35.68
CA SER A 72 11.96 28.27 36.83
C SER A 72 11.76 26.77 37.06
N MET A 73 11.38 26.04 36.00
CA MET A 73 11.19 24.58 36.07
C MET A 73 12.47 23.85 36.46
N ASN A 74 13.62 24.26 35.93
CA ASN A 74 14.90 23.66 36.27
C ASN A 74 15.28 23.93 37.74
N SER A 75 15.05 25.14 38.23
CA SER A 75 15.34 25.48 39.63
C SER A 75 14.50 24.67 40.62
N ALA A 76 13.27 24.29 40.25
CA ALA A 76 12.36 23.53 41.11
C ALA A 76 12.49 22.01 40.95
N TYR A 77 12.78 21.52 39.74
CA TYR A 77 12.67 20.09 39.41
C TYR A 77 13.91 19.48 38.75
N SER A 78 14.87 20.29 38.30
CA SER A 78 16.13 19.83 37.73
C SER A 78 17.25 19.93 38.78
N THR A 79 17.09 19.19 39.87
CA THR A 79 18.15 19.02 40.87
C THR A 79 19.13 17.95 40.38
N SER A 80 20.44 18.16 40.58
CA SER A 80 21.44 17.14 40.28
C SER A 80 21.10 15.82 40.98
N GLY A 81 21.04 14.72 40.23
CA GLY A 81 20.70 13.39 40.76
C GLY A 81 19.25 12.97 40.58
N VAL A 82 18.34 13.87 40.15
CA VAL A 82 17.02 13.48 39.68
C VAL A 82 17.13 13.09 38.21
N SER A 83 17.19 11.80 37.94
CA SER A 83 17.00 11.29 36.58
C SER A 83 15.60 11.68 36.12
N PHE A 84 15.49 12.34 34.98
CA PHE A 84 14.19 12.53 34.34
C PHE A 84 13.60 11.14 34.01
N SER A 85 12.76 10.62 34.90
CA SER A 85 12.22 9.25 34.89
C SER A 85 10.96 9.09 34.04
N GLY A 86 10.59 10.13 33.29
CA GLY A 86 9.33 10.24 32.57
C GLY A 86 9.54 10.60 31.09
N SER A 87 8.46 10.54 30.33
CA SER A 87 8.43 10.87 28.90
C SER A 87 8.86 12.33 28.65
N SER A 88 9.52 12.55 27.51
CA SER A 88 9.81 13.89 27.00
C SER A 88 8.55 14.47 26.36
N ILE A 89 7.95 15.47 27.00
CA ILE A 89 6.76 16.18 26.51
C ILE A 89 7.20 17.46 25.79
N PRO A 90 6.81 17.69 24.53
CA PRO A 90 7.12 18.95 23.87
C PRO A 90 6.31 20.08 24.52
N VAL A 91 6.98 21.18 24.83
CA VAL A 91 6.38 22.32 25.54
C VAL A 91 6.50 23.64 24.77
N TYR A 92 7.39 23.68 23.79
CA TYR A 92 7.68 24.89 23.03
C TYR A 92 8.29 24.54 21.67
N THR A 93 7.99 25.36 20.66
CA THR A 93 8.59 25.24 19.32
C THR A 93 9.14 26.60 18.92
N THR A 94 10.34 26.63 18.35
CA THR A 94 10.99 27.86 17.87
C THR A 94 11.76 27.60 16.59
N VAL A 95 12.06 28.65 15.82
CA VAL A 95 12.97 28.56 14.67
C VAL A 95 14.33 29.10 15.10
N GLY A 96 15.35 28.25 15.05
CA GLY A 96 16.75 28.63 15.24
C GLY A 96 17.55 28.52 13.94
N THR A 97 18.85 28.77 14.01
CA THR A 97 19.78 28.55 12.89
C THR A 97 20.91 27.64 13.35
N PHE A 98 21.21 26.59 12.59
CA PHE A 98 22.43 25.80 12.81
C PHE A 98 23.67 26.64 12.45
N GLY A 99 24.86 26.20 12.89
CA GLY A 99 26.12 26.92 12.66
C GLY A 99 26.48 27.20 11.19
N ASN A 100 25.81 26.53 10.25
CA ASN A 100 25.91 26.78 8.80
C ASN A 100 24.88 27.78 8.27
N GLY A 101 24.10 28.45 9.12
CA GLY A 101 23.07 29.42 8.73
C GLY A 101 21.76 28.81 8.23
N VAL A 102 21.58 27.48 8.28
CA VAL A 102 20.32 26.84 7.89
C VAL A 102 19.27 27.03 8.99
N PRO A 103 18.09 27.60 8.68
CA PRO A 103 17.01 27.71 9.66
C PRO A 103 16.44 26.33 9.98
N VAL A 104 16.19 26.07 11.26
CA VAL A 104 15.61 24.83 11.75
C VAL A 104 14.52 25.09 12.78
N THR A 105 13.42 24.36 12.66
CA THR A 105 12.36 24.33 13.67
C THR A 105 12.78 23.37 14.77
N ALA A 106 13.04 23.90 15.97
CA ALA A 106 13.39 23.15 17.16
C ALA A 106 12.16 22.96 18.06
N THR A 107 11.87 21.71 18.40
CA THR A 107 10.90 21.35 19.43
C THR A 107 11.65 21.12 20.74
N LEU A 108 11.22 21.80 21.80
CA LEU A 108 11.87 21.75 23.11
C LEU A 108 11.00 20.95 24.08
N TYR A 109 11.63 20.06 24.83
CA TYR A 109 10.95 19.05 25.64
C TYR A 109 11.22 19.20 27.14
N TYR A 110 10.25 18.86 27.99
CA TYR A 110 10.43 18.75 29.43
C TYR A 110 9.90 17.41 29.95
N ASN A 111 10.36 17.00 31.13
CA ASN A 111 9.97 15.74 31.71
C ASN A 111 8.52 15.74 32.22
N SER A 112 7.77 14.70 31.88
CA SER A 112 6.36 14.57 32.25
C SER A 112 6.13 14.59 33.77
N ALA A 113 6.95 13.91 34.58
CA ALA A 113 6.76 13.87 36.02
C ALA A 113 6.92 15.26 36.65
N ALA A 114 7.94 16.01 36.24
CA ALA A 114 8.15 17.37 36.69
C ALA A 114 7.02 18.32 36.24
N LEU A 115 6.52 18.15 35.01
CA LEU A 115 5.34 18.90 34.54
C LEU A 115 4.12 18.62 35.40
N SER A 116 3.83 17.34 35.69
CA SER A 116 2.73 16.95 36.56
C SER A 116 2.90 17.47 37.99
N SER A 117 4.11 17.39 38.56
CA SER A 117 4.41 17.95 39.89
C SER A 117 4.29 19.48 39.94
N ALA A 118 4.49 20.17 38.83
CA ALA A 118 4.26 21.61 38.69
C ALA A 118 2.79 21.99 38.43
N GLY A 119 1.89 21.00 38.31
CA GLY A 119 0.47 21.23 38.05
C GLY A 119 0.12 21.46 36.58
N TYR A 120 1.03 21.20 35.64
CA TYR A 120 0.69 21.22 34.22
C TYR A 120 -0.15 20.01 33.82
N THR A 121 -1.25 20.27 33.13
CA THR A 121 -2.02 19.23 32.45
C THR A 121 -1.29 18.81 31.18
N ILE A 122 -0.82 17.56 31.15
CA ILE A 122 -0.30 16.92 29.94
C ILE A 122 -1.49 16.47 29.11
N ILE A 123 -1.48 16.82 27.83
CA ILE A 123 -2.50 16.45 26.85
C ILE A 123 -1.87 15.60 25.76
N ASP A 124 -2.69 14.79 25.11
CA ASP A 124 -2.32 14.05 23.92
C ASP A 124 -3.38 14.17 22.83
N SER A 125 -2.95 13.95 21.59
CA SER A 125 -3.81 13.87 20.41
C SER A 125 -3.34 12.70 19.56
N VAL A 126 -4.22 11.73 19.37
CA VAL A 126 -3.98 10.58 18.51
C VAL A 126 -4.41 10.92 17.09
N VAL A 127 -3.45 10.94 16.16
CA VAL A 127 -3.68 11.15 14.74
C VAL A 127 -3.49 9.83 14.02
N THR A 128 -4.53 9.39 13.30
CA THR A 128 -4.49 8.19 12.46
C THR A 128 -4.51 8.60 11.00
N VAL A 129 -3.48 8.20 10.25
CA VAL A 129 -3.36 8.43 8.82
C VAL A 129 -3.46 7.09 8.09
N THR A 130 -4.38 6.98 7.14
CA THR A 130 -4.47 5.84 6.23
C THR A 130 -3.96 6.25 4.85
N SER A 131 -2.92 5.58 4.38
CA SER A 131 -2.32 5.80 3.07
C SER A 131 -2.53 4.57 2.20
N CYS A 132 -3.15 4.75 1.04
CA CYS A 132 -3.33 3.68 0.05
C CYS A 132 -2.35 3.89 -1.11
N PRO A 133 -1.70 2.84 -1.62
CA PRO A 133 -0.95 2.92 -2.86
C PRO A 133 -1.84 3.36 -4.02
N PRO A 134 -1.31 4.07 -5.03
CA PRO A 134 -2.07 4.40 -6.22
C PRO A 134 -2.50 3.11 -6.92
N THR A 135 -3.72 3.09 -7.47
CA THR A 135 -4.14 2.02 -8.38
C THR A 135 -3.28 2.09 -9.64
N THR A 136 -2.39 1.12 -9.83
CA THR A 136 -1.72 0.93 -11.12
C THR A 136 -2.64 0.07 -11.98
N THR A 137 -3.34 0.66 -12.94
CA THR A 137 -3.83 -0.13 -14.07
C THR A 137 -2.64 -0.39 -14.97
N PRO A 138 -2.22 -1.65 -15.21
CA PRO A 138 -1.22 -1.90 -16.22
C PRO A 138 -1.73 -1.35 -17.54
N THR A 139 -0.99 -0.40 -18.13
CA THR A 139 -1.29 0.06 -19.47
C THR A 139 -0.71 -0.98 -20.41
N LEU A 140 -1.56 -1.82 -21.00
CA LEU A 140 -1.13 -2.71 -22.07
C LEU A 140 -0.50 -1.86 -23.19
N PRO A 141 0.64 -2.26 -23.77
CA PRO A 141 1.10 -1.61 -24.98
C PRO A 141 -0.04 -1.69 -26.03
N PRO A 142 -0.28 -0.62 -26.80
CA PRO A 142 -1.34 -0.64 -27.80
C PRO A 142 -1.09 -1.82 -28.76
N SER A 143 -2.13 -2.62 -29.02
CA SER A 143 -2.06 -3.62 -30.08
C SER A 143 -1.75 -2.91 -31.41
N PRO A 144 -0.82 -3.41 -32.23
CA PRO A 144 -0.56 -2.83 -33.55
C PRO A 144 -1.87 -2.70 -34.31
N THR A 145 -2.24 -1.46 -34.67
CA THR A 145 -3.49 -1.17 -35.38
C THR A 145 -3.57 -2.02 -36.66
N GLY A 146 -4.60 -2.87 -36.75
CA GLY A 146 -4.83 -3.76 -37.89
C GLY A 146 -4.15 -5.14 -37.83
N SER A 147 -3.58 -5.54 -36.69
CA SER A 147 -3.14 -6.93 -36.48
C SER A 147 -4.27 -7.79 -35.90
N LEU A 148 -4.28 -9.10 -36.19
CA LEU A 148 -5.13 -10.11 -35.52
C LEU A 148 -4.74 -10.32 -34.05
N CYS A 149 -3.88 -9.45 -33.51
CA CYS A 149 -3.26 -9.65 -32.22
C CYS A 149 -4.06 -9.04 -31.09
N SER A 150 -4.28 -9.85 -30.06
CA SER A 150 -4.73 -9.40 -28.76
C SER A 150 -3.52 -9.16 -27.86
N PRO A 151 -3.55 -8.13 -27.00
CA PRO A 151 -2.56 -8.01 -25.95
C PRO A 151 -2.60 -9.24 -25.03
N HIS A 152 -1.44 -9.74 -24.63
CA HIS A 152 -1.26 -10.84 -23.69
C HIS A 152 -0.08 -10.53 -22.78
N GLY A 153 -0.36 -9.98 -21.61
CA GLY A 153 0.69 -9.60 -20.67
C GLY A 153 1.58 -8.47 -21.17
N ASP A 154 2.88 -8.75 -21.24
CA ASP A 154 3.92 -7.83 -21.68
C ASP A 154 4.15 -7.79 -23.20
N HIS A 155 3.38 -8.55 -23.99
CA HIS A 155 3.50 -8.60 -25.45
C HIS A 155 2.13 -8.75 -26.13
N CYS A 156 2.12 -8.86 -27.46
CA CYS A 156 0.93 -9.16 -28.27
C CYS A 156 1.01 -10.59 -28.83
N LYS A 157 -0.12 -11.30 -28.89
CA LYS A 157 -0.25 -12.63 -29.52
C LYS A 157 -1.38 -12.65 -30.54
N ASP A 158 -1.18 -13.38 -31.65
CA ASP A 158 -2.27 -13.79 -32.55
C ASP A 158 -3.02 -15.02 -31.97
N SER A 159 -4.19 -15.32 -32.50
CA SER A 159 -4.98 -16.56 -32.34
C SER A 159 -4.19 -17.86 -32.42
N THR A 160 -2.99 -17.84 -33.01
CA THR A 160 -2.06 -18.97 -33.10
C THR A 160 -1.01 -19.03 -31.98
N SER A 161 -1.09 -18.17 -30.97
CA SER A 161 -0.20 -18.09 -29.79
C SER A 161 1.28 -17.73 -30.06
N PHE A 162 1.61 -17.25 -31.27
CA PHE A 162 2.93 -16.70 -31.59
C PHE A 162 3.04 -15.21 -31.23
N ALA A 163 4.25 -14.76 -30.89
CA ALA A 163 4.57 -13.34 -30.71
C ALA A 163 4.26 -12.57 -32.00
N CYS A 164 3.56 -11.44 -31.89
CA CYS A 164 3.17 -10.65 -33.04
C CYS A 164 4.39 -10.11 -33.78
N PRO A 165 4.40 -10.16 -35.13
CA PRO A 165 5.49 -9.58 -35.89
C PRO A 165 5.54 -8.06 -35.64
N ALA A 166 6.72 -7.55 -35.27
CA ALA A 166 6.96 -6.12 -35.27
C ALA A 166 6.80 -5.58 -36.70
N ARG A 167 6.04 -4.49 -36.86
CA ARG A 167 6.09 -3.70 -38.10
C ARG A 167 7.28 -2.77 -38.07
#